data_AF-A0A0A2A5B2-F1
#
_entry.id   AF-A0A0A2A5B2-F1
#
_cell.length_a   1.000
_cell.length_b   1.000
_cell.length_c   1.000
_cell.angle_alpha   90.00
_cell.angle_beta   90.00
_cell.angle_gamma   90.00
#
_symmetry.space_group_name_H-M   'P 1'
#
loop_
_entity.id
_entity.type
_entity.pdbx_description
1 polymer ?
#
loop_
_entity_poly.entity_id
_entity_poly.type
_entity_poly.pdbx_seq_one_letter_code
_entity_poly.pdbx_strand_id
1 'polypeptide(L)'
;MSESNNLPQAISHKKLSYLMLKAQKDSHFSNELAEIESPEKREFDELINNWESSTKKVVNELSKRKKNLLKDKSPNSLIALGAMEVHLNMALQALNAFNKGVDD
;
A
#
# COMPACT_ATOMS: atom_id res chain seq x y z
N MET A 1 -36.71 -34.54 18.57
CA MET A 1 -35.59 -35.01 17.73
C MET A 1 -34.61 -33.87 17.63
N SER A 2 -33.37 -34.09 18.05
CA SER A 2 -32.37 -33.06 18.25
C SER A 2 -31.79 -32.65 16.90
N GLU A 3 -32.08 -31.43 16.44
CA GLU A 3 -31.40 -30.85 15.29
C GLU A 3 -29.90 -30.78 15.59
N SER A 4 -29.11 -31.50 14.79
CA SER A 4 -27.65 -31.43 14.88
C SER A 4 -27.23 -30.00 14.57
N ASN A 5 -26.63 -29.35 15.56
CA ASN A 5 -26.07 -28.01 15.43
C ASN A 5 -25.01 -28.03 14.32
N ASN A 6 -25.33 -27.51 13.13
CA ASN A 6 -24.46 -27.53 11.94
C ASN A 6 -23.27 -26.57 12.03
N LEU A 7 -22.90 -26.15 13.25
CA LEU A 7 -21.77 -25.29 13.50
C LEU A 7 -20.49 -26.15 13.57
N PRO A 8 -19.43 -25.76 12.84
CA PRO A 8 -18.16 -26.47 12.94
C PRO A 8 -17.63 -26.37 14.37
N GLN A 9 -17.23 -27.51 14.93
CA GLN A 9 -16.73 -27.61 16.31
C GLN A 9 -15.43 -26.81 16.54
N ALA A 10 -14.71 -26.49 15.45
CA ALA A 10 -13.57 -25.59 15.46
C ALA A 10 -13.46 -24.82 14.13
N ILE A 11 -12.91 -23.61 14.21
CA ILE A 11 -12.52 -22.79 13.05
C ILE A 11 -11.00 -22.68 13.01
N SER A 12 -10.41 -22.73 11.82
CA SER A 12 -8.97 -22.47 11.68
C SER A 12 -8.67 -20.98 11.87
N HIS A 13 -7.46 -20.65 12.29
CA HIS A 13 -7.01 -19.26 12.43
C HIS A 13 -7.22 -18.46 11.14
N LYS A 14 -6.89 -19.03 9.98
CA LYS A 14 -7.12 -18.41 8.66
C LYS A 14 -8.60 -18.10 8.40
N LYS A 15 -9.50 -19.01 8.79
CA LYS A 15 -10.95 -18.84 8.62
C LYS A 15 -11.51 -17.80 9.59
N LEU A 16 -11.01 -17.75 10.82
CA LEU A 16 -11.35 -16.72 11.79
C LEU A 16 -10.92 -15.33 11.30
N SER A 17 -9.66 -15.18 10.89
CA SER A 17 -9.15 -13.89 10.35
C SER A 17 -9.98 -13.42 9.16
N TYR A 18 -10.33 -14.34 8.25
CA TYR A 18 -11.18 -14.03 7.11
C TYR A 18 -12.59 -13.56 7.53
N LEU A 19 -13.21 -14.23 8.50
CA LEU A 19 -14.52 -13.85 9.02
C LEU A 19 -14.48 -12.49 9.71
N MET A 20 -13.42 -12.19 10.48
CA MET A 20 -13.25 -10.88 11.12
C MET A 20 -13.07 -9.75 10.10
N LEU A 21 -12.34 -9.99 9.01
CA LEU A 21 -12.19 -9.02 7.92
C LEU A 21 -13.50 -8.77 7.14
N LYS A 22 -14.37 -9.78 7.06
CA LYS A 22 -15.62 -9.77 6.27
C LYS A 22 -16.87 -9.45 7.10
N ALA A 23 -16.75 -9.46 8.43
CA ALA A 23 -17.87 -9.21 9.32
C ALA A 23 -18.37 -7.77 9.13
N GLN A 24 -19.62 -7.63 8.75
CA GLN A 24 -20.28 -6.32 8.74
C GLN A 24 -20.47 -5.87 10.19
N LYS A 25 -20.14 -4.60 10.48
CA LYS A 25 -20.39 -3.98 11.77
C LYS A 25 -21.90 -3.99 12.04
N ASP A 26 -22.31 -4.44 13.22
CA ASP A 26 -23.72 -4.44 13.63
C ASP A 26 -24.33 -3.03 13.44
N SER A 27 -25.41 -2.96 12.66
CA SER A 27 -26.12 -1.72 12.32
C SER A 27 -26.74 -1.02 13.54
N HIS A 28 -26.76 -1.67 14.70
CA HIS A 28 -27.19 -1.06 15.96
C HIS A 28 -26.15 -0.14 16.60
N PHE A 29 -24.90 -0.13 16.11
CA PHE A 29 -23.82 0.75 16.59
C PHE A 29 -23.51 1.94 15.64
N SER A 30 -24.29 2.14 14.58
CA SER A 30 -23.84 2.95 13.42
C SER A 30 -24.33 4.40 13.37
N ASN A 31 -25.14 4.90 14.30
CA ASN A 31 -25.70 6.26 14.16
C ASN A 31 -24.88 7.41 14.76
N GLU A 32 -23.71 7.14 15.39
CA GLU A 32 -22.83 8.20 15.94
C GLU A 32 -21.39 8.18 15.38
N LEU A 33 -21.04 7.22 14.52
CA LEU A 33 -19.66 7.03 14.03
C LEU A 33 -19.55 6.97 12.50
N ALA A 34 -20.56 7.46 11.79
CA ALA A 34 -20.73 7.23 10.35
C ALA A 34 -19.66 7.87 9.43
N GLU A 35 -18.63 8.54 9.93
CA GLU A 35 -17.66 9.24 9.07
C GLU A 35 -16.22 9.32 9.60
N ILE A 36 -15.84 8.49 10.59
CA ILE A 36 -14.44 8.45 11.00
C ILE A 36 -13.74 7.37 10.17
N GLU A 37 -13.01 7.83 9.14
CA GLU A 37 -12.03 7.01 8.43
C GLU A 37 -11.18 6.26 9.46
N SER A 38 -11.08 4.93 9.33
CA SER A 38 -10.36 4.10 10.29
C SER A 38 -8.92 4.63 10.45
N PRO A 39 -8.40 4.78 11.68
CA PRO A 39 -7.07 5.33 11.91
C PRO A 39 -5.99 4.59 11.09
N GLU A 40 -6.14 3.29 10.89
CA GLU A 40 -5.24 2.46 10.08
C GLU A 40 -5.20 2.89 8.61
N LYS A 41 -6.35 3.28 8.03
CA LYS A 41 -6.43 3.76 6.65
C LYS A 41 -5.75 5.12 6.52
N ARG A 42 -6.00 6.03 7.46
CA ARG A 42 -5.37 7.35 7.50
C ARG A 42 -3.86 7.24 7.61
N GLU A 43 -3.36 6.38 8.50
CA GLU A 43 -1.92 6.12 8.67
C GLU A 43 -1.31 5.55 7.39
N PHE A 44 -1.98 4.60 6.74
CA PHE A 44 -1.54 4.05 5.46
C PHE A 44 -1.47 5.12 4.37
N ASP A 45 -2.53 5.91 4.20
CA ASP A 45 -2.60 6.96 3.18
C ASP A 45 -1.52 8.02 3.41
N GLU A 46 -1.28 8.41 4.67
CA GLU A 46 -0.20 9.35 5.01
C GLU A 46 1.18 8.79 4.63
N LEU A 47 1.47 7.53 4.98
CA LEU A 47 2.74 6.89 4.62
C LEU A 47 2.93 6.77 3.11
N ILE A 48 1.89 6.38 2.38
CA ILE A 48 1.92 6.24 0.92
C ILE A 48 2.13 7.58 0.24
N ASN A 49 1.42 8.63 0.67
CA ASN A 49 1.55 9.98 0.12
C ASN A 49 2.96 10.54 0.38
N ASN A 50 3.49 10.34 1.58
CA ASN A 50 4.84 10.75 1.94
C ASN A 50 5.91 10.01 1.11
N TRP A 51 5.72 8.70 0.91
CA TRP A 51 6.58 7.88 0.06
C TRP A 51 6.54 8.34 -1.39
N GLU A 52 5.36 8.61 -1.95
CA GLU A 52 5.20 9.07 -3.33
C GLU A 52 5.91 10.41 -3.55
N SER A 53 5.67 11.38 -2.65
CA SER A 53 6.28 12.72 -2.70
C SER A 53 7.81 12.66 -2.62
N SER A 54 8.34 11.85 -1.69
CA SER A 54 9.78 11.69 -1.50
C SER A 54 10.43 10.99 -2.69
N THR A 55 9.80 9.93 -3.20
CA THR A 55 10.30 9.17 -4.36
C THR A 55 10.32 10.03 -5.62
N LYS A 56 9.27 10.84 -5.89
CA LYS A 56 9.25 11.79 -7.02
C LYS A 56 10.40 12.79 -6.95
N LYS A 57 10.72 13.31 -5.76
CA LYS A 57 11.88 14.21 -5.56
C LYS A 57 13.20 13.51 -5.87
N VAL A 58 13.38 12.28 -5.38
CA VAL A 58 14.59 11.49 -5.64
C VAL A 58 14.77 11.24 -7.14
N VAL A 59 13.73 10.74 -7.83
CA VAL A 59 13.77 10.50 -9.27
C VAL A 59 14.13 11.78 -10.04
N ASN A 60 13.53 12.92 -9.68
CA ASN A 60 13.84 14.21 -10.29
C ASN A 60 15.30 14.67 -10.06
N GLU A 61 15.93 14.31 -8.94
CA GLU A 61 17.34 14.61 -8.72
C GLU A 61 18.25 13.63 -9.48
N LEU A 62 17.87 12.36 -9.59
CA LEU A 62 18.60 11.36 -10.37
C LEU A 62 18.62 11.71 -11.87
N SER A 63 17.48 12.11 -12.42
CA SER A 63 17.33 12.42 -13.85
C SER A 63 18.16 13.63 -14.30
N LYS A 64 18.52 14.53 -13.37
CA LYS A 64 19.41 15.69 -13.64
C LYS A 64 20.84 15.29 -13.96
N ARG A 65 21.26 14.04 -13.69
CA ARG A 65 22.60 13.50 -14.02
C ARG A 65 23.75 14.46 -13.69
N LYS A 66 23.73 15.04 -12.48
CA LYS A 66 24.72 16.06 -12.06
C LYS A 66 26.13 15.50 -12.18
N LYS A 67 26.90 15.98 -13.16
CA LYS A 67 28.25 15.49 -13.50
C LYS A 67 29.17 15.41 -12.29
N ASN A 68 29.07 16.35 -11.36
CA ASN A 68 29.90 16.40 -10.14
C ASN A 68 29.66 15.22 -9.19
N LEU A 69 28.46 14.62 -9.17
CA LEU A 69 28.14 13.45 -8.35
C LEU A 69 28.56 12.13 -9.03
N LEU A 70 28.72 12.17 -10.35
CA LEU A 70 29.00 10.99 -11.18
C LEU A 70 30.48 10.85 -11.54
N LYS A 71 31.28 11.91 -11.35
CA LYS A 71 32.62 12.08 -11.95
C LYS A 71 33.62 10.97 -11.60
N ASP A 72 33.47 10.31 -10.45
CA ASP A 72 34.42 9.29 -9.97
C ASP A 72 33.73 7.95 -9.69
N LYS A 73 32.54 7.72 -10.28
CA LYS A 73 31.81 6.46 -10.12
C LYS A 73 32.22 5.45 -11.18
N SER A 74 32.39 4.19 -10.75
CA SER A 74 32.64 3.09 -11.67
C SER A 74 31.44 2.87 -12.61
N PRO A 75 31.65 2.28 -13.80
CA PRO A 75 30.55 1.98 -14.72
C PRO A 75 29.42 1.17 -14.07
N ASN A 76 29.75 0.16 -13.25
CA ASN A 76 28.76 -0.65 -12.55
C ASN A 76 27.89 0.18 -11.59
N SER A 77 28.49 1.15 -10.88
CA SER A 77 27.74 2.04 -9.98
C SER A 77 26.80 2.97 -10.75
N LEU A 78 27.19 3.43 -11.94
CA LEU A 78 26.33 4.24 -12.80
C LEU A 78 25.15 3.43 -13.35
N ILE A 79 25.40 2.18 -13.74
CA ILE A 79 24.34 1.25 -14.19
C ILE A 79 23.37 0.97 -13.05
N ALA A 80 23.86 0.68 -11.85
CA ALA A 80 23.03 0.44 -10.67
C ALA A 80 22.16 1.66 -10.34
N LEU A 81 22.72 2.87 -10.43
CA LEU A 81 21.98 4.11 -10.22
C LEU A 81 20.86 4.31 -11.24
N GLY A 82 21.14 4.03 -12.53
CA GLY A 82 20.12 4.06 -13.59
C GLY A 82 19.04 3.00 -13.39
N ALA A 83 19.40 1.78 -12.98
CA ALA A 83 18.44 0.72 -12.68
C ALA A 83 17.52 1.09 -11.50
N MET A 84 18.08 1.74 -10.46
CA MET A 84 17.30 2.27 -9.35
C MET A 84 16.30 3.33 -9.81
N GLU A 85 16.70 4.27 -10.67
CA GLU A 85 15.78 5.27 -11.25
C GLU A 85 14.60 4.60 -11.98
N VAL A 86 14.87 3.54 -12.76
CA VAL A 86 13.82 2.77 -13.46
C VAL A 86 12.88 2.06 -12.48
N HIS A 87 13.41 1.37 -11.47
CA HIS A 87 12.58 0.66 -10.50
C HIS A 87 11.73 1.61 -9.64
N LEU A 88 12.24 2.78 -9.28
CA LEU A 88 11.46 3.80 -8.58
C LEU A 88 10.31 4.32 -9.45
N ASN A 89 10.57 4.59 -10.73
CA ASN A 89 9.53 4.98 -11.67
C ASN A 89 8.47 3.87 -11.86
N MET A 90 8.90 2.61 -11.93
CA MET A 90 8.00 1.46 -12.02
C MET A 90 7.11 1.34 -10.77
N ALA A 91 7.68 1.53 -9.58
CA ALA A 91 6.92 1.52 -8.33
C ALA A 91 5.89 2.67 -8.28
N LEU A 92 6.25 3.87 -8.74
CA LEU A 92 5.30 4.99 -8.86
C LEU A 92 4.16 4.69 -9.85
N GLN A 93 4.46 4.04 -10.98
CA GLN A 93 3.43 3.63 -11.94
C GLN A 93 2.48 2.59 -11.35
N ALA A 94 3.01 1.61 -10.60
CA ALA A 94 2.20 0.62 -9.90
C ALA A 94 1.27 1.28 -8.86
N LEU A 95 1.79 2.24 -8.08
CA LEU A 95 0.97 3.01 -7.14
C LEU A 95 -0.13 3.80 -7.85
N ASN A 96 0.20 4.49 -8.95
CA ASN A 96 -0.78 5.23 -9.74
C ASN A 96 -1.87 4.30 -10.31
N ALA A 97 -1.48 3.11 -10.80
CA ALA A 97 -2.43 2.11 -11.28
C ALA A 97 -3.35 1.60 -10.15
N PHE A 98 -2.81 1.39 -8.95
CA PHE A 98 -3.60 1.03 -7.76
C PHE A 98 -4.62 2.13 -7.43
N ASN A 99 -4.23 3.39 -7.48
CA ASN A 99 -5.11 4.52 -7.15
C ASN A 99 -6.19 4.78 -8.22
N LYS A 100 -5.95 4.42 -9.49
CA LYS A 100 -6.92 4.60 -10.59
C LYS A 100 -8.12 3.64 -10.53
N GLY A 101 -8.06 2.56 -9.76
CA GLY A 101 -9.11 1.53 -9.70
C GLY A 101 -10.37 1.93 -8.90
N VAL A 102 -10.63 3.22 -8.69
CA VAL A 102 -11.75 3.74 -7.88
C VAL A 102 -12.85 4.41 -8.74
N ASP A 103 -12.61 4.59 -10.05
CA ASP A 103 -13.57 5.17 -11.00
C ASP A 103 -14.17 4.09 -11.93
N ASP A 104 -15.03 3.20 -11.40
CA ASP A 104 -15.97 2.37 -12.17
C ASP A 104 -17.34 2.29 -11.45
#